data_AF-A0A534C7K6-F1
#
_entry.id   AF-A0A534C7K6-F1
#
_cell.length_a   1.000
_cell.length_b   1.000
_cell.length_c   1.000
_cell.angle_alpha   90.00
_cell.angle_beta   90.00
_cell.angle_gamma   90.00
#
_symmetry.space_group_name_H-M   'P 1'
#
loop_
_entity.id
_entity.type
_entity.pdbx_description
1 polymer ?
#
loop_
_entity_poly.entity_id
_entity_poly.type
_entity_poly.pdbx_seq_one_letter_code
_entity_poly.pdbx_strand_id
1 'polypeptide(L)'
;MRILISALLLMPAAALAGSAFDGTWKTNLDSMKVTGKPDVYLLANGEYTCSSCSPELKVKADGAEHKVTGHAYYDTAMVKVISATSDEIVLKQGDKEFARMTETVSADGATLTGRFTNHVGAKVVTGEVVEKRVASGPAGSHAVSGSWLQEQLKGNETLRTVQYEMTPGHFVMHWNGQSYDANFDGKEYPIVGDPGRTVVTVKRIDDNTVEETDHRQGKVVDEIRLAVAKDGRTVQVTDKDVAHGQMTTYTLEKQKQ
;
A
#
# COMPACT_ATOMS: atom_id res chain seq x y z
N MET A 1 -35.07 -56.35 -35.58
CA MET A 1 -34.49 -55.78 -34.35
C MET A 1 -33.63 -54.59 -34.77
N ARG A 2 -34.16 -53.36 -34.68
CA ARG A 2 -33.47 -52.13 -35.12
C ARG A 2 -32.58 -51.65 -33.99
N ILE A 3 -31.27 -51.65 -34.20
CA ILE A 3 -30.27 -51.08 -33.28
C ILE A 3 -30.25 -49.57 -33.55
N LEU A 4 -30.77 -48.78 -32.61
CA LEU A 4 -30.63 -47.33 -32.57
C LEU A 4 -29.28 -47.01 -31.89
N ILE A 5 -28.34 -46.48 -32.66
CA ILE A 5 -27.11 -45.89 -32.14
C ILE A 5 -27.45 -44.47 -31.70
N SER A 6 -27.57 -44.25 -30.39
CA SER A 6 -27.67 -42.91 -29.81
C SER A 6 -26.28 -42.27 -29.81
N ALA A 7 -26.03 -41.38 -30.78
CA ALA A 7 -24.87 -40.51 -30.78
C ALA A 7 -25.02 -39.46 -29.67
N LEU A 8 -24.27 -39.64 -28.58
CA LEU A 8 -24.14 -38.66 -27.50
C LEU A 8 -23.22 -37.53 -28.00
N LEU A 9 -23.81 -36.38 -28.37
CA LEU A 9 -23.08 -35.15 -28.66
C LEU A 9 -22.48 -34.61 -27.36
N LEU A 10 -21.20 -34.91 -27.12
CA LEU A 10 -20.37 -34.19 -26.15
C LEU A 10 -20.14 -32.77 -26.67
N MET A 11 -20.95 -31.81 -26.21
CA MET A 11 -20.61 -30.41 -26.33
C MET A 11 -19.35 -30.16 -25.47
N PRO A 12 -18.27 -29.58 -26.00
CA PRO A 12 -17.20 -29.09 -25.16
C PRO A 12 -17.81 -28.04 -24.23
N ALA A 13 -17.75 -28.26 -22.92
CA ALA A 13 -17.92 -27.17 -21.98
C ALA A 13 -16.82 -26.16 -22.33
N ALA A 14 -17.21 -25.05 -22.96
CA ALA A 14 -16.34 -23.90 -23.06
C ALA A 14 -16.09 -23.47 -21.62
N ALA A 15 -14.94 -23.85 -21.06
CA ALA A 15 -14.43 -23.18 -19.89
C ALA A 15 -14.41 -21.71 -20.26
N LEU A 16 -15.28 -20.90 -19.64
CA LEU A 16 -15.14 -19.47 -19.68
C LEU A 16 -13.72 -19.21 -19.20
N ALA A 17 -12.85 -18.80 -20.13
CA ALA A 17 -11.50 -18.43 -19.75
C ALA A 17 -11.67 -17.31 -18.71
N GLY A 18 -11.18 -17.56 -17.50
CA GLY A 18 -11.14 -16.53 -16.46
C GLY A 18 -10.47 -15.27 -17.01
N SER A 19 -10.82 -14.12 -16.47
CA SER A 19 -10.22 -12.87 -16.88
C SER A 19 -8.69 -12.92 -16.74
N ALA A 20 -8.00 -11.99 -17.40
CA ALA A 20 -6.55 -11.87 -17.26
C ALA A 20 -6.14 -11.64 -15.79
N PHE A 21 -7.01 -10.99 -15.01
CA PHE A 21 -6.80 -10.67 -13.59
C PHE A 21 -7.06 -11.84 -12.65
N ASP A 22 -7.90 -12.81 -13.01
CA ASP A 22 -8.35 -13.85 -12.08
C ASP A 22 -7.17 -14.61 -11.47
N GLY A 23 -7.03 -14.53 -10.14
CA GLY A 23 -6.09 -15.32 -9.38
C GLY A 23 -5.36 -14.57 -8.28
N THR A 24 -4.37 -15.26 -7.70
CA THR A 24 -3.47 -14.71 -6.68
C THR A 24 -2.22 -14.16 -7.34
N TRP A 25 -1.85 -12.95 -6.93
CA TRP A 25 -0.72 -12.19 -7.45
C TRP A 25 0.23 -11.85 -6.32
N LYS A 26 1.53 -11.86 -6.64
CA LYS A 26 2.58 -11.55 -5.68
C LYS A 26 3.43 -10.40 -6.17
N THR A 27 3.56 -9.38 -5.34
CA THR A 27 4.39 -8.20 -5.61
C THR A 27 5.85 -8.59 -5.72
N ASN A 28 6.48 -8.18 -6.82
CA ASN A 28 7.91 -8.20 -7.02
C ASN A 28 8.50 -6.90 -6.48
N LEU A 29 8.97 -6.93 -5.22
CA LEU A 29 9.49 -5.74 -4.55
C LEU A 29 10.78 -5.21 -5.18
N ASP A 30 11.57 -6.06 -5.86
CA ASP A 30 12.80 -5.65 -6.54
C ASP A 30 12.51 -4.83 -7.81
N SER A 31 11.29 -4.93 -8.34
CA SER A 31 10.84 -4.13 -9.50
C SER A 31 10.40 -2.72 -9.12
N MET A 32 10.22 -2.45 -7.82
CA MET A 32 9.59 -1.24 -7.33
C MET A 32 10.46 -0.02 -7.56
N LYS A 33 9.86 1.06 -8.06
CA LYS A 33 10.50 2.36 -8.26
C LYS A 33 9.59 3.45 -7.75
N VAL A 34 10.09 4.24 -6.81
CA VAL A 34 9.41 5.40 -6.24
C VAL A 34 9.99 6.68 -6.81
N THR A 35 9.13 7.62 -7.17
CA THR A 35 9.48 8.96 -7.66
C THR A 35 8.53 10.00 -7.07
N GLY A 36 8.86 11.28 -7.23
CA GLY A 36 8.02 12.38 -6.75
C GLY A 36 8.58 13.05 -5.51
N LYS A 37 7.70 13.48 -4.61
CA LYS A 37 8.10 14.21 -3.40
C LYS A 37 8.76 13.27 -2.38
N PRO A 38 9.88 13.69 -1.77
CA PRO A 38 10.48 12.93 -0.69
C PRO A 38 9.64 13.04 0.58
N ASP A 39 9.82 12.09 1.48
CA ASP A 39 9.41 12.23 2.87
C ASP A 39 10.23 13.31 3.56
N VAL A 40 9.62 14.03 4.50
CA VAL A 40 10.24 15.17 5.17
C VAL A 40 10.01 15.09 6.67
N TYR A 41 11.10 14.78 7.38
CA TYR A 41 11.11 14.64 8.83
C TYR A 41 11.93 15.76 9.46
N LEU A 42 11.47 16.27 10.59
CA LEU A 42 12.22 17.17 11.45
C LEU A 42 12.06 16.70 12.89
N LEU A 43 13.17 16.32 13.50
CA LEU A 43 13.25 16.01 14.92
C LEU A 43 14.22 16.97 15.58
N ALA A 44 13.68 17.98 16.25
CA ALA A 44 14.45 19.06 16.87
C ALA A 44 13.69 19.62 18.08
N ASN A 45 14.42 20.13 19.07
CA ASN A 45 13.84 20.80 20.25
C ASN A 45 12.79 19.94 21.00
N GLY A 46 12.92 18.62 20.97
CA GLY A 46 12.00 17.68 21.62
C GLY A 46 10.67 17.46 20.86
N GLU A 47 10.55 17.92 19.62
CA GLU A 47 9.39 17.71 18.76
C GLU A 47 9.77 16.98 17.48
N TYR A 48 8.94 16.02 17.08
CA TYR A 48 8.96 15.36 15.78
C TYR A 48 7.87 15.96 14.89
N THR A 49 8.26 16.34 13.68
CA THR A 49 7.37 16.78 12.61
C THR A 49 7.58 15.91 11.38
N CYS A 50 6.50 15.36 10.84
CA CYS A 50 6.46 14.77 9.51
C CYS A 50 5.60 15.67 8.61
N SER A 51 6.26 16.54 7.84
CA SER A 51 5.60 17.49 6.94
C SER A 51 5.13 16.86 5.63
N SER A 52 5.64 15.68 5.28
CA SER A 52 5.12 14.89 4.16
C SER A 52 3.85 14.13 4.52
N CYS A 53 3.61 13.84 5.81
CA CYS A 53 2.42 13.13 6.26
C CYS A 53 1.12 13.88 5.91
N SER A 54 0.04 13.14 5.67
CA SER A 54 -1.27 13.69 5.32
C SER A 54 -2.37 13.26 6.31
N PRO A 55 -2.87 14.16 7.18
CA PRO A 55 -2.35 15.51 7.46
C PRO A 55 -0.96 15.50 8.12
N GLU A 56 -0.30 16.67 8.16
CA GLU A 56 1.01 16.83 8.82
C GLU A 56 0.94 16.34 10.27
N LEU A 57 1.92 15.52 10.68
CA LEU A 57 2.04 15.03 12.04
C LEU A 57 3.04 15.88 12.80
N LYS A 58 2.62 16.40 13.96
CA LYS A 58 3.45 17.09 14.94
C LYS A 58 3.22 16.50 16.33
N VAL A 59 4.28 16.01 16.96
CA VAL A 59 4.19 15.29 18.24
C VAL A 59 5.48 15.44 19.03
N LYS A 60 5.38 15.47 20.36
CA LYS A 60 6.57 15.48 21.22
C LYS A 60 7.32 14.16 21.11
N ALA A 61 8.64 14.23 21.06
CA ALA A 61 9.53 13.09 21.01
C ALA A 61 10.02 12.68 22.43
N ASP A 62 9.10 12.63 23.38
CA ASP A 62 9.36 12.36 24.81
C ASP A 62 9.10 10.91 25.22
N GLY A 63 8.72 10.04 24.28
CA GLY A 63 8.36 8.65 24.54
C GLY A 63 7.00 8.45 25.21
N ALA A 64 6.19 9.51 25.36
CA ALA A 64 4.82 9.42 25.85
C ALA A 64 3.81 9.39 24.69
N GLU A 65 2.63 8.86 24.98
CA GLU A 65 1.51 8.87 24.03
C GLU A 65 0.83 10.24 24.01
N HIS A 66 0.63 10.79 22.81
CA HIS A 66 -0.05 12.07 22.59
C HIS A 66 -1.23 11.87 21.65
N LYS A 67 -2.35 12.52 21.96
CA LYS A 67 -3.51 12.55 21.06
C LYS A 67 -3.21 13.42 19.85
N VAL A 68 -3.60 12.93 18.69
CA VAL A 68 -3.48 13.60 17.38
C VAL A 68 -4.82 13.53 16.66
N THR A 69 -5.06 14.43 15.71
CA THR A 69 -6.38 14.62 15.11
C THR A 69 -6.31 14.71 13.60
N GLY A 70 -7.36 14.23 12.92
CA GLY A 70 -7.52 14.35 11.47
C GLY A 70 -6.99 13.15 10.67
N HIS A 71 -6.18 12.28 11.28
CA HIS A 71 -5.70 11.07 10.64
C HIS A 71 -6.80 10.00 10.59
N ALA A 72 -6.94 9.32 9.46
CA ALA A 72 -8.02 8.34 9.25
C ALA A 72 -7.80 7.01 9.99
N TYR A 73 -6.55 6.73 10.38
CA TYR A 73 -6.11 5.41 10.83
C TYR A 73 -5.66 5.35 12.29
N TYR A 74 -5.35 6.50 12.87
CA TYR A 74 -4.84 6.60 14.23
C TYR A 74 -5.30 7.90 14.88
N ASP A 75 -5.43 7.88 16.20
CA ASP A 75 -5.78 9.05 17.03
C ASP A 75 -4.71 9.35 18.10
N THR A 76 -3.65 8.53 18.14
CA THR A 76 -2.57 8.63 19.11
C THR A 76 -1.25 8.34 18.43
N ALA A 77 -0.24 9.15 18.74
CA ALA A 77 1.14 8.96 18.30
C ALA A 77 2.09 9.04 19.50
N MET A 78 3.11 8.20 19.51
CA MET A 78 4.25 8.28 20.42
C MET A 78 5.51 8.32 19.58
N VAL A 79 6.41 9.25 19.89
CA VAL A 79 7.75 9.29 19.29
C VAL A 79 8.78 9.29 20.40
N LYS A 80 9.81 8.47 20.23
CA LYS A 80 10.89 8.30 21.21
C LYS A 80 12.24 8.32 20.53
N VAL A 81 13.12 9.22 20.96
CA VAL A 81 14.54 9.17 20.58
C VAL A 81 15.18 7.93 21.21
N ILE A 82 15.76 7.05 20.39
CA ILE A 82 16.44 5.82 20.83
C ILE A 82 17.94 6.04 20.95
N SER A 83 18.54 6.73 19.98
CA SER A 83 19.96 7.06 19.95
C SER A 83 20.16 8.35 19.16
N ALA A 84 21.40 8.80 18.95
CA ALA A 84 21.68 9.97 18.10
C ALA A 84 21.33 9.78 16.61
N THR A 85 21.07 8.53 16.18
CA THR A 85 20.78 8.18 14.78
C THR A 85 19.48 7.41 14.61
N SER A 86 18.67 7.26 15.67
CA SER A 86 17.47 6.43 15.61
C SER A 86 16.38 6.91 16.54
N ASP A 87 15.14 6.79 16.08
CA ASP A 87 13.92 6.98 16.84
C ASP A 87 12.93 5.83 16.60
N GLU A 88 11.94 5.76 17.49
CA GLU A 88 10.81 4.84 17.42
C GLU A 88 9.51 5.65 17.37
N ILE A 89 8.59 5.21 16.51
CA ILE A 89 7.27 5.78 16.33
C ILE A 89 6.23 4.68 16.56
N VAL A 90 5.20 4.97 17.34
CA VAL A 90 4.04 4.09 17.52
C VAL A 90 2.77 4.87 17.27
N LEU A 91 1.90 4.32 16.42
CA LEU A 91 0.60 4.88 16.08
C LEU A 91 -0.49 3.96 16.62
N LYS A 92 -1.54 4.54 17.23
CA LYS A 92 -2.67 3.78 17.79
C LYS A 92 -4.01 4.38 17.40
N GLN A 93 -5.02 3.51 17.32
CA GLN A 93 -6.44 3.87 17.25
C GLN A 93 -7.13 3.37 18.52
N GLY A 94 -7.54 4.30 19.39
CA GLY A 94 -7.90 3.94 20.77
C GLY A 94 -6.73 3.21 21.45
N ASP A 95 -7.01 2.08 22.09
CA ASP A 95 -5.98 1.29 22.80
C ASP A 95 -5.22 0.30 21.90
N LYS A 96 -5.58 0.21 20.61
CA LYS A 96 -4.99 -0.75 19.67
C LYS A 96 -3.83 -0.14 18.92
N GLU A 97 -2.67 -0.80 18.98
CA GLU A 97 -1.53 -0.48 18.13
C GLU A 97 -1.89 -0.70 16.67
N PHE A 98 -1.81 0.39 15.89
CA PHE A 98 -2.04 0.39 14.46
C PHE A 98 -0.74 0.03 13.73
N ALA A 99 0.33 0.76 14.05
CA ALA A 99 1.64 0.55 13.48
C ALA A 99 2.75 0.94 14.46
N ARG A 100 3.92 0.34 14.26
CA ARG A 100 5.18 0.70 14.90
C ARG A 100 6.27 0.77 13.87
N MET A 101 7.12 1.79 13.97
CA MET A 101 8.28 1.98 13.12
C MET A 101 9.52 2.28 13.96
N THR A 102 10.66 1.78 13.52
CA THR A 102 11.97 2.21 14.01
C THR A 102 12.77 2.71 12.82
N GLU A 103 13.20 3.96 12.88
CA GLU A 103 14.02 4.57 11.83
C GLU A 103 15.46 4.62 12.32
N THR A 104 16.41 4.33 11.43
CA THR A 104 17.85 4.42 11.74
C THR A 104 18.60 5.01 10.56
N VAL A 105 19.37 6.04 10.82
CA VAL A 105 20.24 6.69 9.85
C VAL A 105 21.64 6.08 9.88
N SER A 106 22.20 5.82 8.70
CA SER A 106 23.55 5.32 8.52
C SER A 106 24.61 6.28 9.06
N ALA A 107 25.80 5.77 9.37
CA ALA A 107 26.89 6.57 9.95
C ALA A 107 27.36 7.72 9.04
N ASP A 108 27.29 7.54 7.71
CA ASP A 108 27.58 8.59 6.73
C ASP A 108 26.40 9.55 6.50
N GLY A 109 25.27 9.31 7.18
CA GLY A 109 24.05 10.08 7.06
C GLY A 109 23.28 9.86 5.76
N ALA A 110 23.75 9.05 4.82
CA ALA A 110 23.20 8.99 3.46
C ALA A 110 21.91 8.14 3.35
N THR A 111 21.68 7.21 4.27
CA THR A 111 20.60 6.23 4.20
C THR A 111 19.76 6.25 5.47
N LEU A 112 18.44 6.22 5.33
CA LEU A 112 17.49 5.95 6.40
C LEU A 112 16.92 4.54 6.19
N THR A 113 16.92 3.72 7.24
CA THR A 113 16.29 2.41 7.24
C THR A 113 15.12 2.43 8.23
N GLY A 114 13.90 2.31 7.72
CA GLY A 114 12.68 2.20 8.53
C GLY A 114 12.24 0.75 8.62
N ARG A 115 12.14 0.18 9.83
CA ARG A 115 11.52 -1.14 10.04
C ARG A 115 10.14 -0.96 10.63
N PHE A 116 9.14 -1.58 10.02
CA PHE A 116 7.76 -1.39 10.43
C PHE A 116 7.04 -2.70 10.74
N THR A 117 6.08 -2.60 11.66
CA THR A 117 5.04 -3.58 11.94
C THR A 117 3.69 -2.88 11.82
N ASN A 118 2.77 -3.47 11.06
CA ASN A 118 1.42 -2.98 10.83
C ASN A 118 0.43 -4.07 11.23
N HIS A 119 -0.52 -3.71 12.10
CA HIS A 119 -1.50 -4.62 12.69
C HIS A 119 -2.89 -4.54 12.03
N VAL A 120 -3.02 -3.78 10.94
CA VAL A 120 -4.25 -3.70 10.14
C VAL A 120 -4.47 -4.99 9.36
N GLY A 121 -5.74 -5.40 9.28
CA GLY A 121 -6.15 -6.57 8.54
C GLY A 121 -6.11 -7.86 9.34
N ALA A 122 -6.14 -8.99 8.64
CA ALA A 122 -6.26 -10.32 9.24
C ALA A 122 -4.93 -10.87 9.80
N LYS A 123 -3.80 -10.48 9.19
CA LYS A 123 -2.46 -10.90 9.59
C LYS A 123 -1.55 -9.68 9.74
N VAL A 124 -0.60 -9.79 10.67
CA VAL A 124 0.42 -8.75 10.87
C VAL A 124 1.30 -8.63 9.64
N VAL A 125 1.47 -7.41 9.18
CA VAL A 125 2.37 -7.04 8.08
C VAL A 125 3.66 -6.49 8.68
N THR A 126 4.80 -6.95 8.18
CA THR A 126 6.12 -6.45 8.63
C THR A 126 7.00 -6.16 7.42
N GLY A 127 7.85 -5.15 7.51
CA GLY A 127 8.78 -4.82 6.44
C GLY A 127 9.91 -3.90 6.85
N GLU A 128 10.76 -3.61 5.85
CA GLU A 128 11.89 -2.71 5.93
C GLU A 128 11.88 -1.82 4.69
N VAL A 129 11.87 -0.51 4.90
CA VAL A 129 12.06 0.51 3.87
C VAL A 129 13.49 1.02 3.95
N VAL A 130 14.14 1.17 2.80
CA VAL A 130 15.43 1.84 2.69
C VAL A 130 15.23 3.09 1.84
N GLU A 131 15.59 4.23 2.40
CA GLU A 131 15.45 5.54 1.79
C GLU A 131 16.81 6.22 1.68
N LYS A 132 16.97 7.00 0.61
CA LYS A 132 18.17 7.79 0.36
C LYS A 132 17.92 9.25 0.68
N ARG A 133 18.90 9.89 1.31
CA ARG A 133 18.83 11.31 1.64
C ARG A 133 18.80 12.15 0.36
N VAL A 134 17.81 13.04 0.29
CA VAL A 134 17.69 14.10 -0.72
C VAL A 134 18.25 15.42 -0.18
N ALA A 135 17.90 15.79 1.05
CA ALA A 135 18.45 16.95 1.74
C ALA A 135 18.69 16.69 3.22
N SER A 136 19.69 17.35 3.79
CA SER A 136 19.95 17.32 5.23
C SER A 136 18.92 18.16 5.98
N GLY A 137 18.61 17.76 7.22
CA GLY A 137 17.86 18.59 8.15
C GLY A 137 18.62 19.87 8.56
N PRO A 138 17.94 20.81 9.25
CA PRO A 138 18.57 22.00 9.80
C PRO A 138 19.78 21.68 10.70
N ALA A 139 20.77 22.56 10.74
CA ALA A 139 21.93 22.36 11.62
C ALA A 139 21.49 22.20 13.08
N GLY A 140 21.99 21.16 13.75
CA GLY A 140 21.64 20.84 15.14
C GLY A 140 20.38 19.99 15.33
N SER A 141 19.64 19.67 14.25
CA SER A 141 18.55 18.69 14.33
C SER A 141 19.07 17.26 14.49
N HIS A 142 18.22 16.36 14.98
CA HIS A 142 18.52 14.93 15.05
C HIS A 142 18.81 14.34 13.65
N ALA A 143 19.61 13.27 13.57
CA ALA A 143 20.10 12.73 12.29
C ALA A 143 19.01 12.25 11.32
N VAL A 144 17.86 11.83 11.85
CA VAL A 144 16.66 11.43 11.07
C VAL A 144 16.04 12.61 10.31
N SER A 145 16.34 13.84 10.73
CA SER A 145 15.82 15.04 10.09
C SER A 145 16.42 15.23 8.71
N GLY A 146 15.58 15.65 7.77
CA GLY A 146 15.94 15.84 6.37
C GLY A 146 14.81 15.40 5.46
N SER A 147 15.14 15.30 4.17
CA SER A 147 14.24 14.71 3.19
C SER A 147 14.81 13.42 2.62
N TRP A 148 13.92 12.46 2.40
CA TRP A 148 14.27 11.07 2.11
C TRP A 148 13.42 10.53 0.97
N LEU A 149 14.02 9.78 0.05
CA LEU A 149 13.30 9.14 -1.05
C LEU A 149 13.53 7.64 -0.98
N GLN A 150 12.43 6.88 -0.94
CA GLN A 150 12.46 5.42 -0.90
C GLN A 150 13.19 4.84 -2.13
N GLU A 151 14.15 3.95 -1.87
CA GLU A 151 14.84 3.17 -2.89
C GLU A 151 14.44 1.70 -2.88
N GLN A 152 14.16 1.12 -1.70
CA GLN A 152 13.85 -0.30 -1.58
C GLN A 152 12.78 -0.56 -0.51
N LEU A 153 12.00 -1.62 -0.73
CA LEU A 153 11.05 -2.17 0.25
C LEU A 153 11.28 -3.68 0.35
N LYS A 154 11.30 -4.18 1.57
CA LYS A 154 11.21 -5.61 1.88
C LYS A 154 9.98 -5.83 2.74
N GLY A 155 9.37 -7.00 2.63
CA GLY A 155 8.21 -7.32 3.46
C GLY A 155 7.91 -8.80 3.51
N ASN A 156 7.08 -9.17 4.47
CA ASN A 156 6.58 -10.53 4.61
C ASN A 156 5.60 -10.90 3.48
N GLU A 157 5.16 -12.17 3.44
CA GLU A 157 4.26 -12.65 2.40
C GLU A 157 2.93 -11.88 2.35
N THR A 158 2.38 -11.55 3.52
CA THR A 158 1.10 -10.82 3.63
C THR A 158 1.16 -9.44 2.99
N LEU A 159 2.29 -8.72 3.09
CA LEU A 159 2.50 -7.47 2.36
C LEU A 159 2.38 -7.64 0.85
N ARG A 160 2.76 -8.81 0.33
CA ARG A 160 3.04 -9.00 -1.10
C ARG A 160 1.91 -9.67 -1.86
N THR A 161 0.96 -10.31 -1.19
CA THR A 161 -0.02 -11.20 -1.83
C THR A 161 -1.40 -10.56 -1.90
N VAL A 162 -1.89 -10.33 -3.12
CA VAL A 162 -3.24 -9.81 -3.41
C VAL A 162 -3.97 -10.76 -4.34
N GLN A 163 -5.30 -10.80 -4.25
CA GLN A 163 -6.15 -11.55 -5.16
C GLN A 163 -7.02 -10.59 -5.95
N TYR A 164 -7.14 -10.86 -7.25
CA TYR A 164 -8.03 -10.13 -8.13
C TYR A 164 -8.97 -11.09 -8.85
N GLU A 165 -10.19 -10.62 -9.08
CA GLU A 165 -11.15 -11.24 -9.98
C GLU A 165 -11.78 -10.14 -10.84
N MET A 166 -12.09 -10.46 -12.08
CA MET A 166 -12.77 -9.52 -12.97
C MET A 166 -13.82 -10.23 -13.81
N THR A 167 -14.99 -9.64 -13.91
CA THR A 167 -16.01 -10.03 -14.89
C THR A 167 -16.28 -8.87 -15.83
N PRO A 168 -17.16 -9.01 -16.84
CA PRO A 168 -17.50 -7.87 -17.66
C PRO A 168 -18.11 -6.68 -16.90
N GLY A 169 -18.69 -6.92 -15.71
CA GLY A 169 -19.43 -5.91 -14.95
C GLY A 169 -18.73 -5.34 -13.72
N HIS A 170 -17.81 -6.09 -13.10
CA HIS A 170 -17.15 -5.68 -11.85
C HIS A 170 -15.68 -6.10 -11.75
N PHE A 171 -15.01 -5.50 -10.77
CA PHE A 171 -13.66 -5.82 -10.35
C PHE A 171 -13.65 -6.08 -8.84
N VAL A 172 -13.00 -7.16 -8.44
CA VAL A 172 -12.93 -7.61 -7.05
C VAL A 172 -11.47 -7.67 -6.63
N MET A 173 -11.18 -7.13 -5.44
CA MET A 173 -9.87 -7.22 -4.80
C MET A 173 -10.02 -7.84 -3.42
N HIS A 174 -9.11 -8.74 -3.06
CA HIS A 174 -8.93 -9.20 -1.69
C HIS A 174 -7.47 -9.09 -1.27
N TRP A 175 -7.22 -8.41 -0.14
CA TRP A 175 -5.90 -8.28 0.46
C TRP A 175 -6.00 -8.24 1.97
N ASN A 176 -5.32 -9.17 2.66
CA ASN A 176 -5.17 -9.18 4.11
C ASN A 176 -6.45 -8.90 4.94
N GLY A 177 -7.61 -9.45 4.55
CA GLY A 177 -8.89 -9.22 5.25
C GLY A 177 -9.62 -7.93 4.87
N GLN A 178 -9.05 -7.16 3.93
CA GLN A 178 -9.71 -6.06 3.23
C GLN A 178 -10.15 -6.51 1.85
N SER A 179 -11.25 -5.95 1.36
CA SER A 179 -11.77 -6.28 0.02
C SER A 179 -12.74 -5.25 -0.52
N TYR A 180 -12.89 -5.21 -1.83
CA TYR A 180 -14.04 -4.57 -2.49
C TYR A 180 -14.57 -5.46 -3.61
N ASP A 181 -15.83 -5.26 -3.95
CA ASP A 181 -16.47 -5.74 -5.18
C ASP A 181 -17.16 -4.51 -5.79
N ALA A 182 -16.56 -3.97 -6.85
CA ALA A 182 -16.92 -2.68 -7.42
C ALA A 182 -17.33 -2.83 -8.88
N ASN A 183 -18.52 -2.31 -9.23
CA ASN A 183 -18.97 -2.32 -10.62
C ASN A 183 -18.26 -1.23 -11.43
N PHE A 184 -18.12 -1.45 -12.74
CA PHE A 184 -17.65 -0.44 -13.70
C PHE A 184 -18.73 0.62 -14.03
N ASP A 185 -19.46 1.10 -13.02
CA ASP A 185 -20.56 2.06 -13.17
C ASP A 185 -20.22 3.48 -12.66
N GLY A 186 -18.97 3.69 -12.25
CA GLY A 186 -18.46 4.98 -11.77
C GLY A 186 -18.95 5.37 -10.38
N LYS A 187 -19.61 4.47 -9.64
CA LYS A 187 -20.01 4.70 -8.25
C LYS A 187 -18.90 4.30 -7.28
N GLU A 188 -18.96 4.89 -6.09
CA GLU A 188 -18.10 4.54 -4.96
C GLU A 188 -18.58 3.24 -4.29
N TYR A 189 -17.64 2.34 -4.01
CA TYR A 189 -17.85 1.11 -3.26
C TYR A 189 -16.93 1.11 -2.03
N PRO A 190 -17.38 0.66 -0.85
CA PRO A 190 -16.52 0.62 0.32
C PRO A 190 -15.43 -0.45 0.20
N ILE A 191 -14.21 -0.12 0.63
CA ILE A 191 -13.20 -1.13 0.94
C ILE A 191 -13.57 -1.74 2.30
N VAL A 192 -14.26 -2.88 2.25
CA VAL A 192 -14.67 -3.64 3.43
C VAL A 192 -13.43 -4.03 4.23
N GLY A 193 -13.49 -3.86 5.55
CA GLY A 193 -12.39 -4.19 6.46
C GLY A 193 -11.34 -3.08 6.61
N ASP A 194 -11.41 -1.97 5.85
CA ASP A 194 -10.51 -0.83 6.01
C ASP A 194 -10.93 0.09 7.17
N PRO A 195 -10.11 0.26 8.23
CA PRO A 195 -10.41 1.17 9.33
C PRO A 195 -10.51 2.64 8.87
N GLY A 196 -9.79 3.01 7.81
CA GLY A 196 -9.77 4.36 7.24
C GLY A 196 -11.04 4.72 6.47
N ARG A 197 -11.97 3.76 6.29
CA ARG A 197 -13.23 3.92 5.55
C ARG A 197 -13.01 4.44 4.13
N THR A 198 -11.98 3.93 3.48
CA THR A 198 -11.69 4.20 2.07
C THR A 198 -12.84 3.67 1.21
N VAL A 199 -13.21 4.44 0.19
CA VAL A 199 -14.12 4.00 -0.87
C VAL A 199 -13.38 4.05 -2.21
N VAL A 200 -13.72 3.12 -3.08
CA VAL A 200 -13.07 2.92 -4.37
C VAL A 200 -14.05 3.17 -5.51
N THR A 201 -13.56 3.77 -6.58
CA THR A 201 -14.23 3.73 -7.89
C THR A 201 -13.33 3.01 -8.88
N VAL A 202 -13.91 2.13 -9.70
CA VAL A 202 -13.15 1.38 -10.71
C VAL A 202 -13.64 1.68 -12.13
N LYS A 203 -12.70 1.63 -13.07
CA LYS A 203 -12.95 1.83 -14.49
C LYS A 203 -12.23 0.77 -15.30
N ARG A 204 -12.99 0.04 -16.11
CA ARG A 204 -12.44 -0.87 -17.11
C ARG A 204 -11.96 -0.08 -18.33
N ILE A 205 -10.71 -0.25 -18.69
CA ILE A 205 -10.14 0.33 -19.91
C ILE A 205 -10.23 -0.68 -21.05
N ASP A 206 -9.81 -1.91 -20.79
CA ASP A 206 -9.92 -3.06 -21.68
C ASP A 206 -9.90 -4.37 -20.86
N ASP A 207 -9.79 -5.53 -21.52
CA ASP A 207 -9.79 -6.85 -20.88
C ASP A 207 -8.56 -7.11 -19.98
N ASN A 208 -7.50 -6.32 -20.14
CA ASN A 208 -6.25 -6.47 -19.42
C ASN A 208 -5.91 -5.23 -18.57
N THR A 209 -6.76 -4.20 -18.54
CA THR A 209 -6.43 -2.95 -17.88
C THR A 209 -7.61 -2.39 -17.08
N VAL A 210 -7.36 -2.15 -15.79
CA VAL A 210 -8.28 -1.49 -14.86
C VAL A 210 -7.60 -0.27 -14.25
N GLU A 211 -8.37 0.81 -14.09
CA GLU A 211 -8.00 1.98 -13.30
C GLU A 211 -8.87 2.02 -12.04
N GLU A 212 -8.25 2.33 -10.92
CA GLU A 212 -8.80 2.42 -9.58
C GLU A 212 -8.53 3.83 -9.03
N THR A 213 -9.49 4.39 -8.29
CA THR A 213 -9.34 5.67 -7.61
C THR A 213 -9.91 5.56 -6.21
N ASP A 214 -9.04 5.75 -5.23
CA ASP A 214 -9.37 5.64 -3.83
C ASP A 214 -9.65 6.99 -3.23
N HIS A 215 -10.72 7.04 -2.45
CA HIS A 215 -11.15 8.21 -1.74
C HIS A 215 -11.17 7.94 -0.25
N ARG A 216 -10.57 8.84 0.52
CA ARG A 216 -10.57 8.78 1.98
C ARG A 216 -10.94 10.16 2.52
N GLN A 217 -11.86 10.20 3.47
CA GLN A 217 -12.38 11.45 4.03
C GLN A 217 -12.87 12.45 2.94
N GLY A 218 -13.46 11.93 1.85
CA GLY A 218 -13.98 12.74 0.74
C GLY A 218 -12.93 13.35 -0.19
N LYS A 219 -11.67 12.90 -0.13
CA LYS A 219 -10.58 13.33 -1.02
C LYS A 219 -10.01 12.13 -1.75
N VAL A 220 -9.59 12.32 -3.01
CA VAL A 220 -8.75 11.34 -3.72
C VAL A 220 -7.42 11.20 -2.99
N VAL A 221 -7.06 9.98 -2.62
CA VAL A 221 -5.79 9.64 -1.98
C VAL A 221 -4.87 8.86 -2.90
N ASP A 222 -5.40 7.98 -3.74
CA ASP A 222 -4.61 7.17 -4.67
C ASP A 222 -5.31 7.05 -6.03
N GLU A 223 -4.51 7.01 -7.09
CA GLU A 223 -4.93 6.68 -8.46
C GLU A 223 -4.05 5.52 -8.96
N ILE A 224 -4.64 4.34 -9.10
CA ILE A 224 -3.92 3.09 -9.38
C ILE A 224 -4.31 2.60 -10.78
N ARG A 225 -3.30 2.23 -11.58
CA ARG A 225 -3.50 1.58 -12.88
C ARG A 225 -2.87 0.19 -12.84
N LEU A 226 -3.69 -0.82 -13.11
CA LEU A 226 -3.27 -2.21 -13.24
C LEU A 226 -3.37 -2.63 -14.70
N ALA A 227 -2.27 -3.13 -15.28
CA ALA A 227 -2.22 -3.60 -16.66
C ALA A 227 -1.59 -5.00 -16.73
N VAL A 228 -2.40 -6.02 -17.02
CA VAL A 228 -1.93 -7.39 -17.23
C VAL A 228 -1.17 -7.47 -18.55
N ALA A 229 0.04 -8.03 -18.50
CA ALA A 229 0.84 -8.30 -19.68
C ALA A 229 0.17 -9.36 -20.57
N LYS A 230 0.51 -9.37 -21.86
CA LYS A 230 -0.05 -10.31 -22.85
C LYS A 230 0.17 -11.78 -22.50
N ASP A 231 1.16 -12.10 -21.68
CA ASP A 231 1.44 -13.46 -21.22
C ASP A 231 0.50 -13.93 -20.09
N GLY A 232 -0.31 -13.02 -19.53
CA GLY A 232 -1.22 -13.28 -18.41
C GLY A 232 -0.51 -13.64 -17.10
N ARG A 233 0.81 -13.39 -17.00
CA ARG A 233 1.63 -13.79 -15.84
C ARG A 233 2.15 -12.61 -15.03
N THR A 234 2.10 -11.41 -15.59
CA THR A 234 2.60 -10.20 -14.94
C THR A 234 1.53 -9.12 -14.96
N VAL A 235 1.33 -8.40 -13.86
CA VAL A 235 0.60 -7.12 -13.85
C VAL A 235 1.61 -6.00 -13.67
N GLN A 236 1.64 -5.04 -14.57
CA GLN A 236 2.30 -3.76 -14.33
C GLN A 236 1.36 -2.88 -13.50
N VAL A 237 1.86 -2.38 -12.37
CA VAL A 237 1.14 -1.43 -11.52
C VAL A 237 1.83 -0.07 -11.62
N THR A 238 1.02 0.96 -11.80
CA THR A 238 1.40 2.35 -11.55
C THR A 238 0.45 2.89 -10.50
N ASP A 239 1.00 3.21 -9.35
CA ASP A 239 0.29 3.79 -8.22
C ASP A 239 0.72 5.24 -8.06
N LYS A 240 -0.23 6.17 -8.16
CA LYS A 240 -0.02 7.58 -7.91
C LYS A 240 -0.68 7.92 -6.58
N ASP A 241 0.15 8.00 -5.56
CA ASP A 241 -0.21 8.50 -4.24
C ASP A 241 -0.42 10.02 -4.32
N VAL A 242 -1.68 10.40 -4.48
CA VAL A 242 -2.12 11.80 -4.57
C VAL A 242 -1.95 12.50 -3.22
N ALA A 243 -2.12 11.77 -2.11
CA ALA A 243 -2.04 12.32 -0.77
C ALA A 243 -0.61 12.80 -0.43
N HIS A 244 0.41 12.06 -0.86
CA HIS A 244 1.82 12.36 -0.58
C HIS A 244 2.58 12.93 -1.80
N GLY A 245 1.97 12.92 -2.99
CA GLY A 245 2.58 13.43 -4.22
C GLY A 245 3.73 12.55 -4.70
N GLN A 246 3.59 11.25 -4.51
CA GLN A 246 4.53 10.22 -4.94
C GLN A 246 3.93 9.40 -6.08
N MET A 247 4.81 8.72 -6.81
CA MET A 247 4.41 7.73 -7.80
C MET A 247 5.30 6.50 -7.64
N THR A 248 4.66 5.35 -7.51
CA THR A 248 5.29 4.05 -7.37
C THR A 248 4.93 3.18 -8.57
N THR A 249 5.93 2.54 -9.18
CA THR A 249 5.72 1.55 -10.23
C THR A 249 6.34 0.23 -9.81
N TYR A 250 5.65 -0.87 -10.08
CA TYR A 250 6.12 -2.21 -9.74
C TYR A 250 5.37 -3.25 -10.55
N THR A 251 5.78 -4.51 -10.44
CA THR A 251 5.10 -5.64 -11.05
C THR A 251 4.54 -6.60 -10.01
N LEU A 252 3.44 -7.25 -10.37
CA LEU A 252 2.91 -8.42 -9.69
C LEU A 252 3.13 -9.66 -10.57
N GLU A 253 3.43 -10.79 -9.95
CA GLU A 253 3.62 -12.08 -10.62
C GLU A 253 2.50 -13.04 -10.25
N LYS A 254 1.90 -13.68 -11.25
CA LYS A 254 0.82 -14.65 -11.05
C LYS A 254 1.34 -15.87 -10.31
N GLN A 255 0.69 -16.22 -9.21
CA GLN A 255 1.05 -17.40 -8.44
C GLN A 255 0.42 -18.64 -9.09
N LYS A 256 1.18 -19.75 -9.14
CA LYS A 256 0.66 -21.03 -9.59
C LYS A 256 -0.36 -21.51 -8.55
N GLN A 257 -1.54 -21.91 -9.02
CA GLN A 257 -2.52 -22.65 -8.22
C GLN A 257 -2.03 -24.07 -7.94
#